data_AF-A0A6J4MAG5-F1
#
_entry.id   AF-A0A6J4MAG5-F1
#
_cell.length_a   1.000
_cell.length_b   1.000
_cell.length_c   1.000
_cell.angle_alpha   90.00
_cell.angle_beta   90.00
_cell.angle_gamma   90.00
#
_symmetry.space_group_name_H-M   'P 1'
#
loop_
_entity.id
_entity.type
_entity.pdbx_description
1 polymer ?
#
loop_
_entity_poly.entity_id
_entity_poly.type
_entity_poly.pdbx_seq_one_letter_code
_entity_poly.pdbx_strand_id
1 'polypeptide(L)'
;MNHTQRSHEATAEEQCHPVALQLVAQESDGVYDVVAIDAGVGNGWTFEAGVIERAVPLFQRVNVYLGHAGANDRGPNGERKPEHLAGVFAGGVFDQSAAAIRGRLHLGGPAAPLARAVAEAYLRAYSAGEPAPDVGLSASLWLVADGHDVVEITAVESLDVVGCPPARGGRFEAALAAMEDTSMAQRIHVALSTGTTAPSLTDEDTATTLPAADAQPPAWALQLQREVATLQSTLAAQAAPEVIQHLGTSSDNGRRDGNTQITFGQAPKDQLQSAVDALFGVRLPSGTALSRMRGIKDLYLFTTGDYEMRGIFQPEHAQFANATTTTLNDLVKNALNKYLAQYFQDAYLWWEQIAEVVDFGTLQDPTWITMGGFGDLPTVAEGAAYSELSITDTSETSAWLKKGGYIGITLEAIDKDDTGGVAQIPRKLAQSAYRTLSAAVANIFTQSAGVGPTLSDSVALFHATHGNLATTALTAANWEAANT
;
A
#
# COMPACT_ATOMS: atom_id res chain seq x y z
N MET A 1 48.10 14.49 74.13
CA MET A 1 49.42 13.90 73.77
C MET A 1 49.31 13.34 72.37
N ASN A 2 50.22 13.75 71.48
CA ASN A 2 50.44 13.33 70.08
C ASN A 2 49.32 13.62 69.07
N HIS A 3 49.57 13.85 67.78
CA HIS A 3 50.58 14.59 67.01
C HIS A 3 49.99 14.60 65.58
N THR A 4 50.04 15.75 64.90
CA THR A 4 50.24 15.89 63.43
C THR A 4 49.13 15.55 62.40
N GLN A 5 48.93 16.55 61.55
CA GLN A 5 48.28 16.68 60.23
C GLN A 5 48.57 15.62 59.14
N ARG A 6 47.76 15.73 58.07
CA ARG A 6 47.88 15.24 56.66
C ARG A 6 47.25 13.86 56.45
N SER A 7 46.55 13.55 55.35
CA SER A 7 46.29 14.20 54.05
C SER A 7 45.29 13.32 53.27
N HIS A 8 44.50 13.96 52.39
CA HIS A 8 43.92 13.50 51.11
C HIS A 8 43.39 12.07 50.86
N GLU A 9 42.18 12.08 50.29
CA GLU A 9 41.60 11.19 49.27
C GLU A 9 41.11 9.78 49.65
N ALA A 10 39.79 9.63 49.67
CA ALA A 10 39.09 8.41 49.25
C ALA A 10 37.72 8.78 48.66
N THR A 11 37.63 8.56 47.35
CA THR A 11 36.46 8.47 46.46
C THR A 11 35.12 8.15 47.14
N ALA A 12 34.15 9.05 47.00
CA ALA A 12 32.74 8.72 47.16
C ALA A 12 32.25 8.12 45.84
N GLU A 13 32.06 6.80 45.83
CA GLU A 13 31.35 6.08 44.77
C GLU A 13 29.90 6.57 44.74
N GLU A 14 29.55 7.30 43.69
CA GLU A 14 28.18 7.67 43.36
C GLU A 14 27.46 6.39 42.91
N GLN A 15 26.61 5.85 43.80
CA GLN A 15 25.75 4.71 43.52
C GLN A 15 24.71 5.10 42.46
N CYS A 16 25.08 4.99 41.19
CA CYS A 16 24.20 5.10 40.05
C CYS A 16 23.17 3.96 40.12
N HIS A 17 21.96 4.26 40.58
CA HIS A 17 20.82 3.38 40.38
C HIS A 17 20.44 3.48 38.90
N PRO A 18 20.54 2.40 38.10
CA PRO A 18 19.98 2.42 36.76
C PRO A 18 18.46 2.50 36.90
N VAL A 19 17.90 3.70 36.70
CA VAL A 19 16.48 3.84 36.38
C VAL A 19 16.34 3.26 34.98
N ALA A 20 16.00 1.97 34.91
CA ALA A 20 15.52 1.37 33.68
C ALA A 20 14.22 2.10 33.33
N LEU A 21 14.29 3.05 32.40
CA LEU A 21 13.12 3.56 31.71
C LEU A 21 12.60 2.40 30.85
N GLN A 22 11.74 1.58 31.46
CA GLN A 22 10.89 0.67 30.74
C GLN A 22 9.97 1.52 29.87
N LEU A 23 10.36 1.74 28.62
CA LEU A 23 9.47 2.28 27.60
C LEU A 23 8.47 1.18 27.25
N VAL A 24 7.44 1.06 28.07
CA VAL A 24 6.21 0.36 27.70
C VAL A 24 5.69 1.13 26.49
N ALA A 25 5.59 0.48 25.33
CA ALA A 25 4.89 1.02 24.18
C ALA A 25 3.43 1.26 24.61
N GLN A 26 3.10 2.50 24.98
CA GLN A 26 1.71 2.90 25.14
C GLN A 26 1.04 2.75 23.77
N GLU A 27 -0.09 2.05 23.72
CA GLU A 27 -1.05 2.23 22.63
C GLU A 27 -1.26 3.74 22.46
N SER A 28 -0.95 4.27 21.28
CA SER A 28 -1.06 5.70 21.06
C SER A 28 -2.54 6.09 21.15
N ASP A 29 -2.89 7.03 22.02
CA ASP A 29 -4.26 7.50 22.24
C ASP A 29 -4.82 8.30 21.03
N GLY A 30 -4.24 8.10 19.84
CA GLY A 30 -4.46 8.86 18.62
C GLY A 30 -3.94 10.30 18.69
N VAL A 31 -3.03 10.61 19.62
CA VAL A 31 -2.46 11.94 19.83
C VAL A 31 -0.97 11.94 19.52
N TYR A 32 -0.52 12.88 18.68
CA TYR A 32 0.86 13.00 18.24
C TYR A 32 1.34 14.43 18.37
N ASP A 33 2.57 14.63 18.84
CA ASP A 33 3.25 15.92 18.71
C ASP A 33 3.74 16.07 17.27
N VAL A 34 3.52 17.23 16.67
CA VAL A 34 3.81 17.47 15.25
C VAL A 34 4.30 18.90 15.02
N VAL A 35 5.11 19.07 13.98
CA VAL A 35 5.33 20.36 13.33
C VAL A 35 4.24 20.54 12.27
N ALA A 36 3.50 21.65 12.33
CA ALA A 36 2.51 21.97 11.31
C ALA A 36 3.14 22.66 10.08
N ILE A 37 4.08 23.58 10.33
CA ILE A 37 4.81 24.33 9.30
C ILE A 37 6.08 24.96 9.90
N ASP A 38 7.13 25.13 9.09
CA ASP A 38 8.36 25.83 9.45
C ASP A 38 8.80 26.88 8.40
N ALA A 39 9.69 27.77 8.81
CA ALA A 39 10.24 28.83 7.96
C ALA A 39 11.19 28.28 6.86
N GLY A 40 11.19 28.93 5.70
CA GLY A 40 12.04 28.57 4.55
C GLY A 40 11.30 28.62 3.22
N VAL A 41 11.86 28.00 2.19
CA VAL A 41 11.31 28.01 0.82
C VAL A 41 10.53 26.73 0.52
N GLY A 42 9.28 26.84 0.04
CA GLY A 42 8.44 25.71 -0.32
C GLY A 42 7.47 26.05 -1.45
N ASN A 43 7.31 25.17 -2.43
CA ASN A 43 6.51 25.40 -3.64
C ASN A 43 6.81 26.74 -4.35
N GLY A 44 8.07 27.21 -4.27
CA GLY A 44 8.49 28.49 -4.83
C GLY A 44 8.10 29.73 -4.03
N TRP A 45 7.62 29.57 -2.78
CA TRP A 45 7.29 30.66 -1.86
C TRP A 45 8.28 30.71 -0.69
N THR A 46 8.71 31.90 -0.29
CA THR A 46 9.59 32.13 0.86
C THR A 46 8.77 32.49 2.09
N PHE A 47 8.90 31.71 3.16
CA PHE A 47 8.26 31.93 4.45
C PHE A 47 9.31 32.37 5.47
N GLU A 48 9.35 33.67 5.78
CA GLU A 48 10.20 34.21 6.84
C GLU A 48 9.74 33.76 8.24
N ALA A 49 10.67 33.59 9.17
CA ALA A 49 10.36 33.12 10.53
C ALA A 49 9.33 34.03 11.24
N GLY A 50 9.42 35.34 11.03
CA GLY A 50 8.46 36.29 11.59
C GLY A 50 7.06 36.18 11.00
N VAL A 51 6.92 35.65 9.77
CA VAL A 51 5.61 35.37 9.15
C VAL A 51 4.99 34.14 9.78
N ILE A 52 5.79 33.10 10.01
CA ILE A 52 5.38 31.88 10.70
C ILE A 52 4.96 32.20 12.15
N GLU A 53 5.74 32.99 12.88
CA GLU A 53 5.41 33.41 14.26
C GLU A 53 4.07 34.16 14.33
N ARG A 54 3.81 35.09 13.39
CA ARG A 54 2.53 35.82 13.32
C ARG A 54 1.34 34.93 12.99
N ALA A 55 1.56 33.79 12.34
CA ALA A 55 0.50 32.87 11.94
C ALA A 55 0.01 31.94 13.08
N VAL A 56 0.69 31.90 14.23
CA VAL A 56 0.32 31.06 15.40
C VAL A 56 -1.17 31.12 15.80
N PRO A 57 -1.85 32.29 15.80
CA PRO A 57 -3.27 32.35 16.13
C PRO A 57 -4.16 31.54 15.16
N LEU A 58 -3.73 31.35 13.91
CA LEU A 58 -4.45 30.56 12.91
C LEU A 58 -4.29 29.04 13.12
N PHE A 59 -3.28 28.64 13.89
CA PHE A 59 -2.97 27.24 14.20
C PHE A 59 -3.47 26.81 15.59
N GLN A 60 -4.36 27.58 16.23
CA GLN A 60 -4.93 27.19 17.53
C GLN A 60 -5.84 25.97 17.43
N ARG A 61 -6.59 25.83 16.33
CA ARG A 61 -7.42 24.68 16.01
C ARG A 61 -7.62 24.58 14.50
N VAL A 62 -7.11 23.52 13.88
CA VAL A 62 -7.21 23.29 12.43
C VAL A 62 -7.74 21.89 12.17
N ASN A 63 -8.68 21.75 11.22
CA ASN A 63 -9.17 20.43 10.81
C ASN A 63 -8.09 19.70 10.02
N VAL A 64 -7.97 18.39 10.26
CA VAL A 64 -6.99 17.54 9.61
C VAL A 64 -7.70 16.56 8.71
N TYR A 65 -7.30 16.51 7.45
CA TYR A 65 -7.85 15.57 6.47
C TYR A 65 -6.78 14.58 6.00
N LEU A 66 -7.23 13.43 5.54
CA LEU A 66 -6.38 12.49 4.82
C LEU A 66 -6.27 12.92 3.35
N GLY A 67 -5.09 13.39 2.94
CA GLY A 67 -4.80 13.90 1.59
C GLY A 67 -5.38 15.29 1.29
N HIS A 68 -4.88 15.91 0.23
CA HIS A 68 -5.43 17.16 -0.31
C HIS A 68 -6.73 16.90 -1.08
N ALA A 69 -7.68 17.85 -0.99
CA ALA A 69 -8.91 17.75 -1.77
C ALA A 69 -8.65 18.02 -3.24
N GLY A 70 -9.02 17.06 -4.09
CA GLY A 70 -9.25 17.28 -5.50
C GLY A 70 -10.62 17.92 -5.78
N ALA A 71 -10.91 18.16 -7.06
CA ALA A 71 -12.15 18.77 -7.51
C ALA A 71 -13.42 18.01 -7.09
N ASN A 72 -13.31 16.70 -6.88
CA ASN A 72 -14.43 15.82 -6.51
C ASN A 72 -14.56 15.59 -5.00
N ASP A 73 -13.63 16.11 -4.19
CA ASP A 73 -13.55 15.85 -2.74
C ASP A 73 -14.17 16.99 -1.92
N ARG A 74 -14.85 17.90 -2.62
CA ARG A 74 -15.58 19.03 -2.06
C ARG A 74 -17.09 18.83 -2.23
N GLY A 75 -17.84 19.29 -1.24
CA GLY A 75 -19.30 19.35 -1.26
C GLY A 75 -19.83 20.49 -2.14
N PRO A 76 -21.16 20.61 -2.25
CA PRO A 76 -21.80 21.61 -3.10
C PRO A 76 -21.48 23.06 -2.70
N ASN A 77 -21.00 23.31 -1.48
CA ASN A 77 -20.60 24.63 -0.98
C ASN A 77 -19.07 24.81 -0.92
N GLY A 78 -18.30 23.90 -1.55
CA GLY A 78 -16.84 23.92 -1.52
C GLY A 78 -16.22 23.39 -0.22
N GLU A 79 -17.04 22.90 0.71
CA GLU A 79 -16.62 22.30 1.97
C GLU A 79 -15.91 20.96 1.75
N ARG A 80 -14.93 20.63 2.59
CA ARG A 80 -14.28 19.31 2.56
C ARG A 80 -15.29 18.24 3.00
N LYS A 81 -15.37 17.13 2.26
CA LYS A 81 -16.27 16.02 2.62
C LYS A 81 -15.91 15.40 3.99
N PRO A 82 -16.89 15.06 4.83
CA PRO A 82 -16.65 14.49 6.17
C PRO A 82 -15.89 13.16 6.17
N GLU A 83 -15.99 12.37 5.11
CA GLU A 83 -15.32 11.07 4.97
C GLU A 83 -13.79 11.15 5.03
N HIS A 84 -13.21 12.27 4.61
CA HIS A 84 -11.77 12.49 4.65
C HIS A 84 -11.27 13.10 5.96
N LEU A 85 -12.17 13.47 6.88
CA LEU A 85 -11.79 14.09 8.15
C LEU A 85 -11.04 13.07 9.01
N ALA A 86 -9.75 13.30 9.20
CA ALA A 86 -8.88 12.44 10.00
C ALA A 86 -8.81 12.90 11.46
N GLY A 87 -8.93 14.21 11.73
CA GLY A 87 -8.82 14.70 13.09
C GLY A 87 -8.74 16.21 13.21
N VAL A 88 -8.09 16.66 14.28
CA VAL A 88 -7.90 18.07 14.62
C VAL A 88 -6.49 18.30 15.12
N PHE A 89 -5.80 19.28 14.56
CA PHE A 89 -4.60 19.87 15.13
C PHE A 89 -4.98 20.97 16.12
N ALA A 90 -4.36 20.99 17.30
CA ALA A 90 -4.69 21.92 18.36
C ALA A 90 -3.47 22.41 19.14
N GLY A 91 -3.57 23.64 19.65
CA GLY A 91 -2.57 24.23 20.55
C GLY A 91 -1.26 24.57 19.86
N GLY A 92 -1.32 25.13 18.65
CA GLY A 92 -0.16 25.63 17.93
C GLY A 92 0.63 26.66 18.75
N VAL A 93 1.94 26.44 18.87
CA VAL A 93 2.91 27.34 19.54
C VAL A 93 4.12 27.51 18.62
N PHE A 94 4.67 28.73 18.56
CA PHE A 94 5.91 28.98 17.83
C PHE A 94 7.11 28.51 18.66
N ASP A 95 7.91 27.65 18.06
CA ASP A 95 9.23 27.27 18.55
C ASP A 95 10.30 28.09 17.84
N GLN A 96 11.00 28.92 18.62
CA GLN A 96 12.06 29.80 18.13
C GLN A 96 13.28 29.03 17.61
N SER A 97 13.57 27.84 18.17
CA SER A 97 14.75 27.05 17.81
C SER A 97 14.63 26.42 16.43
N ALA A 98 13.45 25.90 16.10
CA ALA A 98 13.14 25.32 14.80
C ALA A 98 12.52 26.32 13.80
N ALA A 99 12.25 27.56 14.23
CA ALA A 99 11.47 28.56 13.47
C ALA A 99 10.17 27.95 12.90
N ALA A 100 9.42 27.25 13.76
CA ALA A 100 8.32 26.38 13.35
C ALA A 100 7.11 26.48 14.29
N ILE A 101 5.92 26.17 13.79
CA ILE A 101 4.72 26.00 14.62
C ILE A 101 4.58 24.52 14.98
N ARG A 102 4.61 24.23 16.28
CA ARG A 102 4.42 22.90 16.85
C ARG A 102 3.08 22.81 17.58
N GLY A 103 2.52 21.62 17.68
CA GLY A 103 1.31 21.39 18.46
C GLY A 103 0.90 19.94 18.45
N ARG A 104 -0.32 19.66 18.91
CA ARG A 104 -0.83 18.30 19.05
C ARG A 104 -1.84 17.97 17.97
N LEU A 105 -1.61 16.85 17.29
CA LEU A 105 -2.51 16.27 16.32
C LEU A 105 -3.35 15.17 16.97
N HIS A 106 -4.66 15.38 17.05
CA HIS A 106 -5.63 14.42 17.58
C HIS A 106 -6.38 13.75 16.41
N LEU A 107 -6.06 12.49 16.12
CA LEU A 107 -6.71 11.71 15.06
C LEU A 107 -7.94 10.98 15.62
N GLY A 108 -9.14 11.36 15.21
CA GLY A 108 -10.40 10.81 15.74
C GLY A 108 -11.63 10.94 14.83
N GLY A 109 -11.46 11.29 13.55
CA GLY A 109 -12.53 11.33 12.55
C GLY A 109 -12.69 10.03 11.74
N PRO A 110 -13.60 10.00 10.74
CA PRO A 110 -13.84 8.82 9.88
C PRO A 110 -12.59 8.28 9.18
N ALA A 111 -11.65 9.15 8.79
CA ALA A 111 -10.38 8.75 8.17
C ALA A 111 -9.24 8.52 9.19
N ALA A 112 -9.51 8.64 10.50
CA ALA A 112 -8.50 8.49 11.54
C ALA A 112 -7.79 7.13 11.55
N PRO A 113 -8.46 5.98 11.35
CA PRO A 113 -7.77 4.69 11.41
C PRO A 113 -6.62 4.59 10.41
N LEU A 114 -6.84 5.07 9.18
CA LEU A 114 -5.80 5.06 8.15
C LEU A 114 -4.72 6.12 8.43
N ALA A 115 -5.08 7.31 8.88
CA ALA A 115 -4.12 8.34 9.27
C ALA A 115 -3.22 7.91 10.45
N ARG A 116 -3.77 7.20 11.44
CA ARG A 116 -3.03 6.62 12.57
C ARG A 116 -2.06 5.54 12.11
N ALA A 117 -2.53 4.60 11.28
CA ALA A 117 -1.68 3.54 10.73
C ALA A 117 -0.48 4.12 9.96
N VAL A 118 -0.69 5.19 9.20
CA VAL A 118 0.37 5.90 8.46
C VAL A 118 1.35 6.60 9.43
N ALA A 119 0.84 7.29 10.45
CA ALA A 119 1.68 7.94 11.47
C ALA A 119 2.52 6.93 12.26
N GLU A 120 1.94 5.81 12.65
CA GLU A 120 2.61 4.73 13.39
C GLU A 120 3.68 4.05 12.54
N ALA A 121 3.41 3.78 11.26
CA ALA A 121 4.40 3.23 10.34
C ALA A 121 5.60 4.19 10.17
N TYR A 122 5.34 5.48 10.05
CA TYR A 122 6.38 6.51 9.98
C TYR A 122 7.23 6.55 11.25
N LEU A 123 6.59 6.61 12.43
CA LEU A 123 7.29 6.69 13.72
C LEU A 123 8.08 5.40 14.04
N ARG A 124 7.55 4.23 13.68
CA ARG A 124 8.22 2.94 13.84
C ARG A 124 9.47 2.84 12.97
N ALA A 125 9.35 3.14 11.68
CA ALA A 125 10.49 3.09 10.77
C ALA A 125 11.58 4.09 11.22
N TYR A 126 11.16 5.28 11.66
CA TYR A 126 12.07 6.29 12.19
C TYR A 126 12.81 5.81 13.44
N SER A 127 12.11 5.23 14.43
CA SER A 127 12.74 4.74 15.67
C SER A 127 13.65 3.53 15.45
N ALA A 128 13.41 2.74 14.40
CA ALA A 128 14.24 1.61 14.01
C ALA A 128 15.44 1.98 13.12
N GLY A 129 15.54 3.23 12.66
CA GLY A 129 16.56 3.65 11.67
C GLY A 129 16.35 3.02 10.29
N GLU A 130 15.14 2.57 9.99
CA GLU A 130 14.74 1.94 8.74
C GLU A 130 14.23 2.98 7.73
N PRO A 131 14.16 2.64 6.43
CA PRO A 131 13.55 3.51 5.44
C PRO A 131 12.09 3.82 5.79
N ALA A 132 11.81 5.06 6.22
CA ALA A 132 10.46 5.50 6.55
C ALA A 132 9.62 5.79 5.29
N PRO A 133 8.30 5.56 5.32
CA PRO A 133 7.42 5.98 4.23
C PRO A 133 7.43 7.51 4.09
N ASP A 134 7.37 8.01 2.85
CA ASP A 134 7.29 9.43 2.54
C ASP A 134 5.94 10.00 3.00
N VAL A 135 5.88 10.45 4.25
CA VAL A 135 4.67 10.95 4.91
C VAL A 135 4.98 12.30 5.54
N GLY A 136 4.06 13.24 5.38
CA GLY A 136 4.16 14.54 6.04
C GLY A 136 2.82 15.18 6.34
N LEU A 137 2.89 16.38 6.90
CA LEU A 137 1.76 17.25 7.13
C LEU A 137 1.87 18.48 6.22
N SER A 138 0.80 18.78 5.49
CA SER A 138 0.77 19.88 4.53
C SER A 138 -0.36 20.84 4.87
N ALA A 139 0.00 22.07 5.25
CA ALA A 139 -0.98 23.11 5.54
C ALA A 139 -1.53 23.71 4.23
N SER A 140 -2.85 23.72 4.08
CA SER A 140 -3.53 24.46 3.00
C SER A 140 -3.75 25.91 3.47
N LEU A 141 -3.09 26.86 2.81
CA LEU A 141 -2.97 28.25 3.28
C LEU A 141 -3.56 29.25 2.28
N TRP A 142 -4.12 30.32 2.83
CA TRP A 142 -4.37 31.57 2.12
C TRP A 142 -3.30 32.57 2.50
N LEU A 143 -2.68 33.20 1.50
CA LEU A 143 -1.51 34.04 1.70
C LEU A 143 -1.60 35.37 0.94
N VAL A 144 -0.90 36.36 1.45
CA VAL A 144 -0.55 37.60 0.76
C VAL A 144 0.96 37.60 0.58
N ALA A 145 1.43 37.85 -0.63
CA ALA A 145 2.84 37.81 -0.99
C ALA A 145 3.24 39.00 -1.85
N ASP A 146 4.50 39.40 -1.76
CA ASP A 146 5.17 40.30 -2.68
C ASP A 146 6.13 39.49 -3.55
N GLY A 147 5.76 39.30 -4.81
CA GLY A 147 6.44 38.33 -5.67
C GLY A 147 6.34 36.91 -5.10
N HIS A 148 7.49 36.33 -4.74
CA HIS A 148 7.59 34.98 -4.15
C HIS A 148 7.75 35.02 -2.62
N ASP A 149 7.83 36.21 -2.02
CA ASP A 149 8.04 36.36 -0.59
C ASP A 149 6.69 36.52 0.11
N VAL A 150 6.37 35.57 1.00
CA VAL A 150 5.10 35.58 1.74
C VAL A 150 5.18 36.68 2.80
N VAL A 151 4.26 37.63 2.73
CA VAL A 151 4.18 38.76 3.65
C VAL A 151 3.28 38.40 4.85
N GLU A 152 2.21 37.67 4.58
CA GLU A 152 1.19 37.30 5.58
C GLU A 152 0.49 35.99 5.21
N ILE A 153 0.26 35.13 6.20
CA ILE A 153 -0.69 34.00 6.11
C ILE A 153 -2.01 34.52 6.67
N THR A 154 -3.03 34.62 5.83
CA THR A 154 -4.32 35.22 6.20
C THR A 154 -5.32 34.21 6.72
N ALA A 155 -5.22 32.95 6.28
CA ALA A 155 -6.03 31.86 6.80
C ALA A 155 -5.37 30.49 6.58
N VAL A 156 -5.75 29.53 7.41
CA VAL A 156 -5.38 28.12 7.30
C VAL A 156 -6.68 27.34 7.08
N GLU A 157 -6.81 26.70 5.92
CA GLU A 157 -8.00 25.89 5.60
C GLU A 157 -7.95 24.54 6.32
N SER A 158 -6.81 23.85 6.23
CA SER A 158 -6.62 22.53 6.82
C SER A 158 -5.13 22.19 7.00
N LEU A 159 -4.88 21.14 7.78
CA LEU A 159 -3.57 20.49 7.90
C LEU A 159 -3.72 19.04 7.42
N ASP A 160 -3.29 18.74 6.21
CA ASP A 160 -3.58 17.45 5.57
C ASP A 160 -2.43 16.46 5.79
N VAL A 161 -2.76 15.20 6.11
CA VAL A 161 -1.80 14.09 6.13
C VAL A 161 -1.56 13.65 4.69
N VAL A 162 -0.33 13.78 4.20
CA VAL A 162 0.02 13.54 2.79
C VAL A 162 1.07 12.43 2.65
N GLY A 163 0.94 11.61 1.61
CA GLY A 163 1.88 10.56 1.23
C GLY A 163 3.00 11.06 0.31
N CYS A 164 3.50 12.26 0.56
CA CYS A 164 4.63 12.86 -0.14
C CYS A 164 5.37 13.82 0.81
N PRO A 165 6.62 14.20 0.51
CA PRO A 165 7.29 15.24 1.26
C PRO A 165 6.45 16.52 1.26
N PRO A 166 6.15 17.09 2.44
CA PRO A 166 5.31 18.28 2.54
C PRO A 166 6.02 19.45 1.87
N ALA A 167 5.24 20.37 1.31
CA ALA A 167 5.78 21.58 0.69
C ALA A 167 6.63 22.40 1.67
N ARG A 168 6.29 22.36 2.96
CA ARG A 168 7.00 23.02 4.06
C ARG A 168 6.90 22.21 5.34
N GLY A 169 8.01 21.64 5.80
CA GLY A 169 8.31 21.32 7.21
C GLY A 169 7.46 20.33 8.00
N GLY A 170 6.19 20.13 7.63
CA GLY A 170 5.21 19.52 8.49
C GLY A 170 5.46 18.03 8.68
N ARG A 171 5.64 17.61 9.93
CA ARG A 171 6.16 16.27 10.26
C ARG A 171 5.70 15.84 11.65
N PHE A 172 5.72 14.54 11.90
CA PHE A 172 5.47 13.97 13.22
C PHE A 172 6.72 14.07 14.10
N GLU A 173 6.58 14.54 15.35
CA GLU A 173 7.67 14.73 16.31
C GLU A 173 7.91 13.46 17.16
N ALA A 174 8.48 12.42 16.54
CA ALA A 174 9.61 11.68 17.12
C ALA A 174 10.88 11.89 16.29
N ALA A 175 10.78 12.71 15.24
CA ALA A 175 11.77 12.88 14.17
C ALA A 175 12.87 13.93 14.45
N LEU A 176 13.00 14.46 15.67
CA LEU A 176 13.97 15.55 15.95
C LEU A 176 15.13 15.14 16.86
N ALA A 177 14.91 14.24 17.83
CA ALA A 177 15.98 13.84 18.75
C ALA A 177 17.15 13.13 18.04
N ALA A 178 16.88 12.34 16.99
CA ALA A 178 17.93 11.62 16.27
C ALA A 178 18.62 12.42 15.15
N MET A 179 18.02 13.51 14.63
CA MET A 179 18.68 14.35 13.62
C MET A 179 19.75 15.25 14.24
N GLU A 180 19.55 15.72 15.47
CA GLU A 180 20.57 16.46 16.21
C GLU A 180 21.75 15.54 16.60
N ASP A 181 21.47 14.31 17.04
CA ASP A 181 22.50 13.33 17.43
C ASP A 181 23.29 12.77 16.22
N THR A 182 22.65 12.51 15.08
CA THR A 182 23.34 11.97 13.90
C THR A 182 24.29 13.00 13.28
N SER A 183 23.93 14.28 13.33
CA SER A 183 24.80 15.37 12.81
C SER A 183 26.03 15.64 13.68
N MET A 184 25.92 15.42 15.00
CA MET A 184 27.05 15.44 15.95
C MET A 184 27.89 14.17 15.84
N ALA A 185 27.25 13.00 15.70
CA ALA A 185 27.92 11.71 15.54
C ALA A 185 28.72 11.64 14.21
N GLN A 186 28.19 12.16 13.10
CA GLN A 186 28.92 12.23 11.81
C GLN A 186 30.14 13.17 11.87
N ARG A 187 30.09 14.26 12.66
CA ARG A 187 31.24 15.14 12.87
C ARG A 187 32.34 14.51 13.71
N ILE A 188 32.00 13.60 14.62
CA ILE A 188 32.94 12.83 15.44
C ILE A 188 33.49 11.62 14.65
N HIS A 189 32.69 10.98 13.79
CA HIS A 189 33.10 9.80 13.02
C HIS A 189 34.12 10.10 11.92
N VAL A 190 34.14 11.32 11.35
CA VAL A 190 35.19 11.75 10.41
C VAL A 190 36.54 11.98 11.12
N ALA A 191 36.54 12.22 12.44
CA ALA A 191 37.74 12.45 13.23
C ALA A 191 38.36 11.19 13.86
N LEU A 192 37.64 10.05 13.88
CA LEU A 192 38.04 8.83 14.60
C LEU A 192 38.17 7.57 13.72
N SER A 193 38.04 7.69 12.39
CA SER A 193 38.17 6.55 11.45
C SER A 193 39.62 6.06 11.23
N THR A 194 40.61 6.53 11.99
CA THR A 194 41.92 5.90 12.06
C THR A 194 41.98 4.88 13.21
N GLY A 195 41.59 3.63 12.94
CA GLY A 195 42.07 2.48 13.71
C GLY A 195 41.04 1.39 14.08
N THR A 196 41.11 0.28 13.32
CA THR A 196 41.22 -1.11 13.82
C THR A 196 40.01 -1.82 14.48
N THR A 197 39.51 -2.84 13.75
CA THR A 197 38.82 -4.11 14.11
C THR A 197 37.68 -4.17 15.13
N ALA A 198 36.56 -4.75 14.69
CA ALA A 198 35.44 -5.24 15.50
C ALA A 198 35.48 -6.76 15.71
N PRO A 199 35.10 -7.30 16.88
CA PRO A 199 34.65 -8.67 17.04
C PRO A 199 33.10 -8.74 17.10
N SER A 200 32.59 -9.90 16.69
CA SER A 200 31.20 -10.35 16.64
C SER A 200 30.63 -10.70 18.03
N LEU A 201 29.33 -10.46 18.23
CA LEU A 201 28.53 -11.09 19.28
C LEU A 201 27.22 -11.65 18.70
N THR A 202 27.03 -12.94 18.95
CA THR A 202 25.80 -13.72 18.90
C THR A 202 24.95 -13.41 20.12
N ASP A 203 23.63 -13.37 19.99
CA ASP A 203 22.74 -13.64 21.14
C ASP A 203 21.48 -14.39 20.71
N GLU A 204 21.22 -15.44 21.50
CA GLU A 204 20.04 -16.29 21.54
C GLU A 204 18.88 -15.59 22.30
N ASP A 205 17.68 -15.87 21.80
CA ASP A 205 16.44 -16.19 22.52
C ASP A 205 15.76 -15.13 23.43
N THR A 206 14.55 -14.72 23.02
CA THR A 206 13.34 -14.79 23.87
C THR A 206 12.10 -14.59 22.97
N ALA A 207 11.59 -15.70 22.45
CA ALA A 207 10.31 -15.76 21.77
C ALA A 207 9.14 -15.53 22.75
N THR A 208 8.30 -14.52 22.49
CA THR A 208 6.97 -14.39 23.12
C THR A 208 5.92 -14.87 22.12
N THR A 209 5.35 -16.04 22.39
CA THR A 209 4.33 -16.71 21.58
C THR A 209 3.00 -15.95 21.61
N LEU A 210 2.48 -15.57 20.44
CA LEU A 210 1.10 -15.11 20.24
C LEU A 210 0.21 -16.33 19.90
N PRO A 211 -1.02 -16.44 20.44
CA PRO A 211 -1.89 -17.58 20.18
C PRO A 211 -2.51 -17.54 18.77
N ALA A 212 -2.69 -18.75 18.20
CA ALA A 212 -3.18 -19.03 16.85
C ALA A 212 -4.63 -18.56 16.58
N ALA A 213 -4.87 -18.14 15.34
CA ALA A 213 -6.08 -17.48 14.85
C ALA A 213 -7.14 -18.47 14.32
N ASP A 214 -7.72 -19.30 15.19
CA ASP A 214 -8.89 -20.16 14.87
C ASP A 214 -10.15 -19.81 15.71
N ALA A 215 -10.26 -18.57 16.15
CA ALA A 215 -11.46 -18.12 16.85
C ALA A 215 -12.57 -17.78 15.84
N GLN A 216 -13.71 -18.49 15.92
CA GLN A 216 -14.95 -18.04 15.26
C GLN A 216 -15.16 -16.54 15.56
N PRO A 217 -15.58 -15.74 14.56
CA PRO A 217 -15.76 -14.31 14.76
C PRO A 217 -16.67 -14.09 15.96
N PRO A 218 -16.24 -13.28 16.94
CA PRO A 218 -16.99 -13.10 18.18
C PRO A 218 -18.42 -12.64 17.86
N ALA A 219 -19.38 -13.00 18.71
CA ALA A 219 -20.81 -12.79 18.42
C ALA A 219 -21.18 -11.36 18.01
N TRP A 220 -20.42 -10.36 18.50
CA TRP A 220 -20.57 -8.96 18.10
C TRP A 220 -20.23 -8.71 16.62
N ALA A 221 -19.26 -9.40 16.03
CA ALA A 221 -18.88 -9.27 14.62
C ALA A 221 -19.95 -9.87 13.69
N LEU A 222 -20.51 -11.02 14.07
CA LEU A 222 -21.68 -11.62 13.38
C LEU A 222 -22.94 -10.76 13.52
N GLN A 223 -23.05 -9.97 14.60
CA GLN A 223 -24.13 -9.03 14.79
C GLN A 223 -23.94 -7.77 13.94
N LEU A 224 -22.72 -7.22 13.87
CA LEU A 224 -22.40 -6.11 12.97
C LEU A 224 -22.63 -6.48 11.50
N GLN A 225 -22.28 -7.69 11.08
CA GLN A 225 -22.54 -8.14 9.71
C GLN A 225 -24.05 -8.19 9.39
N ARG A 226 -24.87 -8.63 10.36
CA ARG A 226 -26.33 -8.60 10.24
C ARG A 226 -26.88 -7.17 10.23
N GLU A 227 -26.34 -6.28 11.06
CA GLU A 227 -26.72 -4.86 11.07
C GLU A 227 -26.35 -4.18 9.76
N VAL A 228 -25.15 -4.41 9.21
CA VAL A 228 -24.73 -3.91 7.89
C VAL A 228 -25.67 -4.41 6.78
N ALA A 229 -26.01 -5.71 6.77
CA ALA A 229 -26.95 -6.25 5.79
C ALA A 229 -28.36 -5.64 5.95
N THR A 230 -28.77 -5.32 7.18
CA THR A 230 -30.05 -4.66 7.47
C THR A 230 -30.04 -3.19 7.05
N LEU A 231 -28.92 -2.49 7.25
CA LEU A 231 -28.70 -1.12 6.79
C LEU A 231 -28.66 -1.03 5.27
N GLN A 232 -28.03 -2.01 4.61
CA GLN A 232 -28.03 -2.10 3.14
C GLN A 232 -29.43 -2.34 2.58
N SER A 233 -30.23 -3.21 3.20
CA SER A 233 -31.60 -3.46 2.75
C SER A 233 -32.56 -2.30 3.03
N THR A 234 -32.38 -1.60 4.16
CA THR A 234 -33.15 -0.38 4.47
C THR A 234 -32.72 0.79 3.59
N LEU A 235 -31.45 0.94 3.27
CA LEU A 235 -30.97 1.92 2.29
C LEU A 235 -31.50 1.62 0.88
N ALA A 236 -31.53 0.35 0.46
CA ALA A 236 -32.14 -0.06 -0.80
C ALA A 236 -33.65 0.22 -0.82
N ALA A 237 -34.36 0.02 0.30
CA ALA A 237 -35.78 0.35 0.43
C ALA A 237 -36.06 1.86 0.48
N GLN A 238 -35.14 2.67 1.04
CA GLN A 238 -35.22 4.12 1.07
C GLN A 238 -34.82 4.77 -0.27
N ALA A 239 -33.94 4.13 -1.03
CA ALA A 239 -33.61 4.53 -2.40
C ALA A 239 -34.72 4.14 -3.40
N ALA A 240 -35.58 3.16 -3.07
CA ALA A 240 -36.69 2.74 -3.93
C ALA A 240 -37.67 3.86 -4.32
N PRO A 241 -38.04 4.83 -3.44
CA PRO A 241 -38.83 6.00 -3.83
C PRO A 241 -38.06 7.16 -4.50
N GLU A 242 -36.72 7.22 -4.42
CA GLU A 242 -35.89 8.18 -5.19
C GLU A 242 -35.57 7.68 -6.61
N VAL A 243 -35.73 6.37 -6.85
CA VAL A 243 -35.89 5.85 -8.20
C VAL A 243 -37.28 6.23 -8.69
N ILE A 244 -37.36 7.01 -9.77
CA ILE A 244 -38.62 7.39 -10.43
C ILE A 244 -39.37 6.11 -10.84
N GLN A 245 -40.31 5.65 -10.01
CA GLN A 245 -41.09 4.42 -10.24
C GLN A 245 -42.37 4.63 -11.06
N HIS A 246 -42.63 5.86 -11.53
CA HIS A 246 -43.78 6.16 -12.39
C HIS A 246 -43.37 7.01 -13.59
N LEU A 247 -42.84 6.37 -14.62
CA LEU A 247 -42.81 6.93 -15.97
C LEU A 247 -43.41 5.91 -16.95
N GLY A 248 -44.72 5.76 -16.88
CA GLY A 248 -45.43 4.76 -17.69
C GLY A 248 -46.92 4.62 -17.45
N THR A 249 -47.64 5.68 -17.05
CA THR A 249 -49.10 5.71 -17.16
C THR A 249 -49.51 7.07 -17.70
N SER A 250 -49.54 7.19 -19.01
CA SER A 250 -50.17 8.30 -19.71
C SER A 250 -51.67 8.28 -19.45
N SER A 251 -52.11 9.12 -18.53
CA SER A 251 -53.48 9.63 -18.47
C SER A 251 -53.41 11.12 -18.74
N ASP A 252 -53.22 11.51 -20.00
CA ASP A 252 -53.94 12.69 -20.47
C ASP A 252 -54.06 12.76 -22.00
N ASN A 253 -55.17 13.36 -22.40
CA ASN A 253 -55.79 13.35 -23.72
C ASN A 253 -54.98 14.09 -24.79
N GLY A 254 -54.59 13.36 -25.85
CA GLY A 254 -54.58 13.87 -27.21
C GLY A 254 -53.35 14.67 -27.69
N ARG A 255 -52.72 14.14 -28.74
CA ARG A 255 -51.79 14.77 -29.71
C ARG A 255 -50.31 14.91 -29.29
N ARG A 256 -49.50 13.90 -29.66
CA ARG A 256 -48.50 13.90 -30.77
C ARG A 256 -47.63 12.65 -30.67
N ASP A 257 -47.60 11.86 -31.73
CA ASP A 257 -46.71 10.71 -31.89
C ASP A 257 -45.25 11.18 -31.98
N GLY A 258 -44.45 10.77 -31.01
CA GLY A 258 -43.00 10.91 -31.01
C GLY A 258 -42.42 9.85 -30.10
N ASN A 259 -41.95 8.76 -30.69
CA ASN A 259 -41.28 7.65 -30.01
C ASN A 259 -40.00 8.16 -29.32
N THR A 260 -40.13 8.62 -28.06
CA THR A 260 -38.99 9.08 -27.26
C THR A 260 -38.50 7.91 -26.43
N GLN A 261 -37.79 6.98 -27.08
CA GLN A 261 -37.04 5.96 -26.40
C GLN A 261 -35.80 6.60 -25.79
N ILE A 262 -35.88 7.04 -24.53
CA ILE A 262 -34.73 7.55 -23.78
C ILE A 262 -33.79 6.35 -23.54
N THR A 263 -32.78 6.23 -24.39
CA THR A 263 -31.69 5.26 -24.19
C THR A 263 -30.70 5.89 -23.22
N PHE A 264 -30.53 5.32 -22.02
CA PHE A 264 -29.41 5.68 -21.15
C PHE A 264 -28.11 5.26 -21.85
N GLY A 265 -27.47 6.19 -22.54
CA GLY A 265 -26.17 5.96 -23.16
C GLY A 265 -25.08 5.78 -22.10
N GLN A 266 -24.07 4.95 -22.39
CA GLN A 266 -22.83 4.89 -21.60
C GLN A 266 -22.20 6.28 -21.49
N ALA A 267 -21.53 6.58 -20.37
CA ALA A 267 -20.78 7.83 -20.25
C ALA A 267 -19.73 7.94 -21.37
N PRO A 268 -19.40 9.14 -21.88
CA PRO A 268 -18.45 9.31 -22.99
C PRO A 268 -17.09 8.63 -22.74
N LYS A 269 -16.63 8.62 -21.47
CA LYS A 269 -15.39 7.92 -21.06
C LYS A 269 -15.50 6.40 -21.19
N ASP A 270 -16.65 5.83 -20.83
CA ASP A 270 -16.87 4.38 -20.88
C ASP A 270 -17.05 3.89 -22.31
N GLN A 271 -17.66 4.73 -23.17
CA GLN A 271 -17.72 4.47 -24.62
C GLN A 271 -16.31 4.50 -25.23
N LEU A 272 -15.49 5.49 -24.86
CA LEU A 272 -14.10 5.57 -25.30
C LEU A 272 -13.32 4.36 -24.80
N GLN A 273 -13.41 4.00 -23.52
CA GLN A 273 -12.75 2.82 -22.96
C GLN A 273 -13.19 1.54 -23.68
N SER A 274 -14.49 1.35 -23.95
CA SER A 274 -15.01 0.19 -24.67
C SER A 274 -14.47 0.13 -26.10
N ALA A 275 -14.32 1.28 -26.76
CA ALA A 275 -13.71 1.36 -28.08
C ALA A 275 -12.20 1.07 -28.04
N VAL A 276 -11.46 1.50 -27.01
CA VAL A 276 -10.05 1.13 -26.81
C VAL A 276 -9.91 -0.36 -26.50
N ASP A 277 -10.79 -0.91 -25.66
CA ASP A 277 -10.84 -2.34 -25.34
C ASP A 277 -11.06 -3.15 -26.64
N ALA A 278 -12.00 -2.73 -27.49
CA ALA A 278 -12.23 -3.35 -28.80
C ALA A 278 -11.03 -3.21 -29.74
N LEU A 279 -10.35 -2.06 -29.74
CA LEU A 279 -9.16 -1.79 -30.56
C LEU A 279 -8.02 -2.78 -30.26
N PHE A 280 -7.79 -3.09 -28.98
CA PHE A 280 -6.77 -4.05 -28.55
C PHE A 280 -7.25 -5.51 -28.53
N GLY A 281 -8.52 -5.77 -28.89
CA GLY A 281 -9.06 -7.12 -29.02
C GLY A 281 -9.49 -7.76 -27.69
N VAL A 282 -9.81 -6.95 -26.67
CA VAL A 282 -10.47 -7.40 -25.44
C VAL A 282 -11.84 -7.96 -25.81
N ARG A 283 -12.21 -9.11 -25.26
CA ARG A 283 -13.57 -9.66 -25.42
C ARG A 283 -14.54 -8.80 -24.64
N LEU A 284 -15.49 -8.19 -25.35
CA LEU A 284 -16.54 -7.32 -24.78
C LEU A 284 -17.89 -8.05 -24.74
N PRO A 285 -18.79 -7.67 -23.82
CA PRO A 285 -20.16 -8.18 -23.79
C PRO A 285 -20.92 -7.87 -25.09
N SER A 286 -21.78 -8.80 -25.52
CA SER A 286 -22.63 -8.65 -26.71
C SER A 286 -23.53 -7.41 -26.61
N GLY A 287 -23.56 -6.59 -27.66
CA GLY A 287 -24.38 -5.37 -27.71
C GLY A 287 -23.71 -4.09 -27.20
N THR A 288 -22.42 -4.13 -26.84
CA THR A 288 -21.66 -2.93 -26.46
C THR A 288 -21.58 -1.94 -27.62
N ALA A 289 -22.04 -0.71 -27.42
CA ALA A 289 -21.94 0.36 -28.39
C ALA A 289 -20.49 0.84 -28.50
N LEU A 290 -19.90 0.74 -29.69
CA LEU A 290 -18.50 1.11 -29.91
C LEU A 290 -18.40 2.45 -30.65
N SER A 291 -17.64 3.38 -30.09
CA SER A 291 -17.12 4.51 -30.85
C SER A 291 -16.15 3.98 -31.91
N ARG A 292 -16.19 4.55 -33.12
CA ARG A 292 -15.32 4.12 -34.22
C ARG A 292 -13.91 4.69 -34.03
N MET A 293 -13.01 3.93 -33.42
CA MET A 293 -11.57 4.20 -33.42
C MET A 293 -10.87 3.35 -34.48
N ARG A 294 -9.98 3.96 -35.26
CA ARG A 294 -9.28 3.27 -36.35
C ARG A 294 -7.95 2.65 -35.92
N GLY A 295 -7.29 3.22 -34.92
CA GLY A 295 -5.92 2.88 -34.58
C GLY A 295 -5.43 3.61 -33.32
N ILE A 296 -4.23 3.26 -32.87
CA ILE A 296 -3.56 3.89 -31.73
C ILE A 296 -3.19 5.35 -32.02
N LYS A 297 -2.94 5.70 -33.29
CA LYS A 297 -2.70 7.09 -33.72
C LYS A 297 -3.94 7.96 -33.51
N ASP A 298 -5.10 7.43 -33.90
CA ASP A 298 -6.39 8.09 -33.76
C ASP A 298 -6.71 8.34 -32.28
N LEU A 299 -6.46 7.33 -31.43
CA LEU A 299 -6.56 7.45 -29.97
C LEU A 299 -5.63 8.53 -29.40
N TYR A 300 -4.37 8.56 -29.85
CA TYR A 300 -3.39 9.57 -29.40
C TYR A 300 -3.85 10.98 -29.75
N LEU A 301 -4.24 11.23 -31.01
CA LEU A 301 -4.71 12.55 -31.44
C LEU A 301 -6.01 12.95 -30.74
N PHE A 302 -6.94 12.01 -30.57
CA PHE A 302 -8.23 12.25 -29.93
C PHE A 302 -8.08 12.65 -28.46
N THR A 303 -7.14 12.03 -27.74
CA THR A 303 -6.93 12.24 -26.30
C THR A 303 -5.94 13.34 -25.98
N THR A 304 -4.91 13.57 -26.81
CA THR A 304 -3.82 14.51 -26.50
C THR A 304 -3.88 15.82 -27.28
N GLY A 305 -4.54 15.83 -28.45
CA GLY A 305 -4.56 16.99 -29.34
C GLY A 305 -3.22 17.28 -30.06
N ASP A 306 -2.18 16.47 -29.84
CA ASP A 306 -0.85 16.71 -30.39
C ASP A 306 -0.72 16.22 -31.84
N TYR A 307 -1.19 17.04 -32.78
CA TYR A 307 -1.08 16.72 -34.21
C TYR A 307 0.36 16.62 -34.72
N GLU A 308 1.32 17.22 -34.00
CA GLU A 308 2.72 17.24 -34.40
C GLU A 308 3.55 16.10 -33.77
N MET A 309 2.93 15.23 -32.95
CA MET A 309 3.58 14.06 -32.33
C MET A 309 4.84 14.42 -31.52
N ARG A 310 4.83 15.58 -30.85
CA ARG A 310 5.94 16.04 -30.00
C ARG A 310 5.93 15.41 -28.60
N GLY A 311 4.86 14.69 -28.25
CA GLY A 311 4.67 14.12 -26.93
C GLY A 311 4.14 15.13 -25.90
N ILE A 312 3.51 16.22 -26.36
CA ILE A 312 3.05 17.32 -25.49
C ILE A 312 1.53 17.32 -25.48
N PHE A 313 0.92 17.39 -24.30
CA PHE A 313 -0.53 17.50 -24.19
C PHE A 313 -1.01 18.91 -24.58
N GLN A 314 -1.91 19.01 -25.57
CA GLN A 314 -2.50 20.26 -26.05
C GLN A 314 -4.01 20.26 -25.77
N PRO A 315 -4.46 20.82 -24.64
CA PRO A 315 -5.86 20.80 -24.25
C PRO A 315 -6.78 21.50 -25.26
N GLU A 316 -6.29 22.51 -25.98
CA GLU A 316 -7.02 23.26 -27.01
C GLU A 316 -7.44 22.41 -28.22
N HIS A 317 -6.72 21.30 -28.47
CA HIS A 317 -6.92 20.43 -29.63
C HIS A 317 -7.47 19.05 -29.25
N ALA A 318 -7.46 18.69 -27.96
CA ALA A 318 -8.00 17.44 -27.48
C ALA A 318 -9.53 17.38 -27.71
N GLN A 319 -10.00 16.30 -28.34
CA GLN A 319 -11.41 16.13 -28.67
C GLN A 319 -12.20 15.49 -27.53
N PHE A 320 -11.51 14.88 -26.56
CA PHE A 320 -12.11 14.31 -25.37
C PHE A 320 -12.19 15.35 -24.24
N ALA A 321 -13.41 15.67 -23.81
CA ALA A 321 -13.64 16.60 -22.71
C ALA A 321 -13.00 16.08 -21.40
N ASN A 322 -12.31 16.97 -20.67
CA ASN A 322 -11.56 16.65 -19.45
C ASN A 322 -10.40 15.66 -19.65
N ALA A 323 -9.86 15.55 -20.87
CA ALA A 323 -8.59 14.87 -21.05
C ALA A 323 -7.47 15.57 -20.28
N THR A 324 -6.55 14.77 -19.76
CA THR A 324 -5.34 15.20 -19.05
C THR A 324 -4.12 14.49 -19.63
N THR A 325 -2.93 14.86 -19.16
CA THR A 325 -1.67 14.19 -19.51
C THR A 325 -1.65 12.68 -19.21
N THR A 326 -2.52 12.19 -18.31
CA THR A 326 -2.60 10.76 -17.94
C THR A 326 -3.66 9.98 -18.70
N THR A 327 -4.62 10.66 -19.35
CA THR A 327 -5.83 10.02 -19.88
C THR A 327 -5.52 8.93 -20.91
N LEU A 328 -4.60 9.20 -21.84
CA LEU A 328 -4.14 8.20 -22.81
C LEU A 328 -3.52 6.97 -22.12
N ASN A 329 -2.64 7.22 -21.14
CA ASN A 329 -1.96 6.15 -20.41
C ASN A 329 -2.97 5.28 -19.66
N ASP A 330 -3.92 5.89 -18.95
CA ASP A 330 -4.92 5.18 -18.18
C ASP A 330 -5.83 4.30 -19.07
N LEU A 331 -6.29 4.84 -20.22
CA LEU A 331 -7.14 4.09 -21.16
C LEU A 331 -6.42 2.88 -21.74
N VAL A 332 -5.18 3.07 -22.22
CA VAL A 332 -4.35 2.01 -22.81
C VAL A 332 -3.97 0.99 -21.74
N LYS A 333 -3.51 1.44 -20.56
CA LYS A 333 -3.18 0.58 -19.43
C LYS A 333 -4.37 -0.31 -19.04
N ASN A 334 -5.56 0.26 -18.91
CA ASN A 334 -6.75 -0.50 -18.55
C ASN A 334 -7.10 -1.55 -19.61
N ALA A 335 -7.07 -1.18 -20.90
CA ALA A 335 -7.35 -2.11 -21.99
C ALA A 335 -6.34 -3.25 -22.07
N LEU A 336 -5.04 -2.93 -22.00
CA LEU A 336 -3.97 -3.92 -22.03
C LEU A 336 -4.00 -4.83 -20.80
N ASN A 337 -4.33 -4.32 -19.61
CA ASN A 337 -4.47 -5.13 -18.39
C ASN A 337 -5.67 -6.09 -18.47
N LYS A 338 -6.82 -5.62 -18.96
CA LYS A 338 -7.98 -6.50 -19.22
C LYS A 338 -7.62 -7.58 -20.22
N TYR A 339 -6.91 -7.22 -21.29
CA TYR A 339 -6.50 -8.16 -22.31
C TYR A 339 -5.52 -9.21 -21.78
N LEU A 340 -4.54 -8.77 -20.99
CA LEU A 340 -3.59 -9.63 -20.29
C LEU A 340 -4.31 -10.62 -19.37
N ALA A 341 -5.25 -10.15 -18.55
CA ALA A 341 -6.01 -10.98 -17.62
C ALA A 341 -6.85 -12.04 -18.35
N GLN A 342 -7.58 -11.65 -19.40
CA GLN A 342 -8.36 -12.59 -20.22
C GLN A 342 -7.46 -13.67 -20.85
N TYR A 343 -6.31 -13.25 -21.40
CA TYR A 343 -5.39 -14.21 -22.03
C TYR A 343 -4.72 -15.12 -21.00
N PHE A 344 -4.42 -14.63 -19.80
CA PHE A 344 -3.86 -15.42 -18.72
C PHE A 344 -4.86 -16.48 -18.22
N GLN A 345 -6.14 -16.13 -18.12
CA GLN A 345 -7.21 -17.07 -17.74
C GLN A 345 -7.43 -18.17 -18.77
N ASP A 346 -7.24 -17.89 -20.06
CA ASP A 346 -7.37 -18.88 -21.13
C ASP A 346 -6.14 -19.82 -21.25
N ALA A 347 -5.04 -19.53 -20.55
CA ALA A 347 -3.80 -20.29 -20.67
C ALA A 347 -3.89 -21.63 -19.93
N TYR A 348 -3.42 -22.71 -20.56
CA TYR A 348 -3.34 -24.02 -19.92
C TYR A 348 -2.21 -24.05 -18.88
N LEU A 349 -2.57 -24.26 -17.61
CA LEU A 349 -1.66 -24.34 -16.48
C LEU A 349 -1.47 -25.82 -16.09
N TRP A 350 -0.42 -26.47 -16.62
CA TRP A 350 -0.17 -27.90 -16.35
C TRP A 350 0.00 -28.22 -14.85
N TRP A 351 0.52 -27.26 -14.09
CA TRP A 351 0.82 -27.42 -12.66
C TRP A 351 -0.42 -27.29 -11.77
N GLU A 352 -1.55 -26.80 -12.29
CA GLU A 352 -2.81 -26.67 -11.53
C GLU A 352 -3.35 -28.04 -11.08
N GLN A 353 -2.97 -29.13 -11.76
CA GLN A 353 -3.33 -30.49 -11.37
C GLN A 353 -2.53 -31.03 -10.18
N ILE A 354 -1.40 -30.41 -9.85
CA ILE A 354 -0.46 -30.90 -8.82
C ILE A 354 -0.20 -29.86 -7.71
N ALA A 355 -0.86 -28.70 -7.77
CA ALA A 355 -0.67 -27.61 -6.83
C ALA A 355 -2.02 -27.03 -6.41
N GLU A 356 -2.13 -26.66 -5.14
CA GLU A 356 -3.27 -25.91 -4.61
C GLU A 356 -2.96 -24.41 -4.67
N VAL A 357 -3.94 -23.63 -5.13
CA VAL A 357 -3.84 -22.17 -5.17
C VAL A 357 -4.43 -21.61 -3.88
N VAL A 358 -3.59 -20.92 -3.10
CA VAL A 358 -3.98 -20.30 -1.83
C VAL A 358 -3.78 -18.78 -1.95
N ASP A 359 -4.78 -18.02 -1.49
CA ASP A 359 -4.71 -16.57 -1.42
C ASP A 359 -4.07 -16.12 -0.10
N PHE A 360 -3.17 -15.13 -0.17
CA PHE A 360 -2.52 -14.55 1.00
C PHE A 360 -3.02 -13.13 1.26
N GLY A 361 -3.46 -12.86 2.49
CA GLY A 361 -3.87 -11.52 2.94
C GLY A 361 -2.72 -10.66 3.48
N THR A 362 -1.51 -11.21 3.58
CA THR A 362 -0.32 -10.57 4.16
C THR A 362 0.89 -10.71 3.24
N LEU A 363 1.84 -9.78 3.34
CA LEU A 363 3.11 -9.78 2.62
C LEU A 363 4.24 -10.49 3.39
N GLN A 364 3.95 -11.01 4.58
CA GLN A 364 4.91 -11.81 5.33
C GLN A 364 5.17 -13.14 4.62
N ASP A 365 6.36 -13.68 4.79
CA ASP A 365 6.73 -14.98 4.23
C ASP A 365 5.78 -16.07 4.77
N PRO A 366 5.07 -16.81 3.90
CA PRO A 366 4.16 -17.86 4.36
C PRO A 366 4.93 -18.98 5.05
N THR A 367 4.47 -19.31 6.26
CA THR A 367 4.88 -20.50 7.00
C THR A 367 3.92 -21.64 6.67
N TRP A 368 4.43 -22.67 6.01
CA TRP A 368 3.73 -23.93 5.78
C TRP A 368 3.96 -24.81 7.00
N ILE A 369 2.99 -24.85 7.90
CA ILE A 369 3.02 -25.75 9.05
C ILE A 369 2.30 -27.03 8.61
N THR A 370 3.06 -28.07 8.29
CA THR A 370 2.49 -29.41 8.18
C THR A 370 2.45 -29.99 9.58
N MET A 371 1.24 -30.05 10.16
CA MET A 371 1.02 -30.73 11.43
C MET A 371 1.29 -32.23 11.19
N GLY A 372 2.36 -32.76 11.79
CA GLY A 372 2.72 -34.17 11.63
C GLY A 372 1.55 -35.04 12.10
N GLY A 373 1.05 -35.90 11.22
CA GLY A 373 0.01 -36.87 11.58
C GLY A 373 0.47 -37.78 12.71
N PHE A 374 -0.48 -38.30 13.48
CA PHE A 374 -0.17 -39.32 14.49
C PHE A 374 0.41 -40.56 13.79
N GLY A 375 1.53 -41.08 14.29
CA GLY A 375 1.97 -42.43 13.94
C GLY A 375 0.96 -43.48 14.42
N ASP A 376 1.21 -44.76 14.13
CA ASP A 376 0.38 -45.85 14.63
C ASP A 376 0.18 -45.76 16.14
N LEU A 377 -1.07 -45.85 16.60
CA LEU A 377 -1.41 -45.78 18.02
C LEU A 377 -0.68 -46.92 18.77
N PRO A 378 0.11 -46.63 19.80
CA PRO A 378 0.82 -47.66 20.53
C PRO A 378 -0.18 -48.60 21.22
N THR A 379 0.08 -49.91 21.14
CA THR A 379 -0.74 -50.90 21.84
C THR A 379 -0.50 -50.76 23.34
N VAL A 380 -1.50 -50.29 24.08
CA VAL A 380 -1.45 -50.14 25.54
C VAL A 380 -1.83 -51.47 26.19
N ALA A 381 -0.94 -52.00 27.03
CA ALA A 381 -1.23 -53.20 27.81
C ALA A 381 -2.26 -52.91 28.93
N GLU A 382 -3.05 -53.91 29.31
CA GLU A 382 -4.06 -53.78 30.35
C GLU A 382 -3.45 -53.31 31.69
N GLY A 383 -3.90 -52.16 32.18
CA GLY A 383 -3.41 -51.54 33.42
C GLY A 383 -2.23 -50.57 33.27
N ALA A 384 -1.70 -50.37 32.06
CA ALA A 384 -0.66 -49.38 31.78
C ALA A 384 -1.25 -47.98 31.53
N ALA A 385 -0.46 -46.94 31.83
CA ALA A 385 -0.83 -45.57 31.52
C ALA A 385 -0.71 -45.29 30.01
N TYR A 386 -1.61 -44.48 29.48
CA TYR A 386 -1.49 -43.95 28.11
C TYR A 386 -0.25 -43.07 28.03
N SER A 387 0.63 -43.38 27.09
CA SER A 387 1.80 -42.55 26.76
C SER A 387 1.37 -41.35 25.93
N GLU A 388 1.91 -40.18 26.26
CA GLU A 388 1.70 -38.95 25.49
C GLU A 388 2.22 -39.12 24.06
N LEU A 389 1.36 -38.83 23.08
CA LEU A 389 1.72 -38.81 21.67
C LEU A 389 2.37 -37.46 21.37
N SER A 390 3.64 -37.46 20.94
CA SER A 390 4.33 -36.24 20.53
C SER A 390 3.80 -35.78 19.17
N ILE A 391 3.24 -34.58 19.10
CA ILE A 391 2.96 -33.88 17.84
C ILE A 391 4.29 -33.28 17.38
N THR A 392 4.75 -33.67 16.19
CA THR A 392 5.94 -33.05 15.57
C THR A 392 5.44 -32.14 14.46
N ASP A 393 5.63 -30.83 14.64
CA ASP A 393 5.30 -29.83 13.64
C ASP A 393 6.54 -29.56 12.80
N THR A 394 6.42 -29.70 11.48
CA THR A 394 7.45 -29.26 10.54
C THR A 394 6.98 -27.97 9.91
N SER A 395 7.77 -26.91 10.03
CA SER A 395 7.48 -25.60 9.44
C SER A 395 8.45 -25.31 8.30
N GLU A 396 7.91 -24.98 7.13
CA GLU A 396 8.68 -24.54 5.97
C GLU A 396 8.32 -23.08 5.67
N THR A 397 9.31 -22.24 5.38
CA THR A 397 9.08 -20.84 4.97
C THR A 397 9.43 -20.64 3.50
N SER A 398 8.54 -19.96 2.77
CA SER A 398 8.80 -19.58 1.39
C SER A 398 8.93 -18.07 1.26
N ALA A 399 9.99 -17.59 0.61
CA ALA A 399 10.21 -16.15 0.41
C ALA A 399 9.23 -15.56 -0.61
N TRP A 400 8.61 -14.44 -0.28
CA TRP A 400 7.77 -13.69 -1.23
C TRP A 400 8.63 -12.93 -2.26
N LEU A 401 8.41 -13.18 -3.55
CA LEU A 401 9.20 -12.59 -4.64
C LEU A 401 8.30 -11.92 -5.69
N LYS A 402 8.50 -10.61 -5.90
CA LYS A 402 7.82 -9.87 -6.97
C LYS A 402 8.55 -10.03 -8.31
N LYS A 403 7.79 -10.34 -9.38
CA LYS A 403 8.29 -10.36 -10.76
C LYS A 403 7.50 -9.37 -11.61
N GLY A 404 8.17 -8.60 -12.46
CA GLY A 404 7.53 -7.61 -13.33
C GLY A 404 8.50 -6.91 -14.26
N GLY A 405 7.97 -6.17 -15.23
CA GLY A 405 8.72 -5.36 -16.18
C GLY A 405 7.82 -4.32 -16.84
N TYR A 406 8.42 -3.33 -17.50
CA TYR A 406 7.71 -2.32 -18.26
C TYR A 406 8.11 -2.39 -19.73
N ILE A 407 7.18 -2.07 -20.62
CA ILE A 407 7.43 -1.93 -22.06
C ILE A 407 6.96 -0.54 -22.47
N GLY A 408 7.88 0.27 -22.98
CA GLY A 408 7.57 1.58 -23.52
C GLY A 408 6.98 1.47 -24.93
N ILE A 409 5.95 2.26 -25.21
CA ILE A 409 5.44 2.49 -26.56
C ILE A 409 6.09 3.79 -27.05
N THR A 410 6.78 3.74 -28.19
CA THR A 410 7.45 4.93 -28.73
C THR A 410 6.50 5.79 -29.55
N LEU A 411 6.80 7.08 -29.68
CA LEU A 411 6.01 7.99 -30.52
C LEU A 411 6.04 7.58 -32.00
N GLU A 412 7.13 6.98 -32.47
CA GLU A 412 7.21 6.47 -33.84
C GLU A 412 6.29 5.26 -34.06
N ALA A 413 6.07 4.43 -33.04
CA ALA A 413 5.11 3.32 -33.12
C ALA A 413 3.66 3.84 -33.18
N ILE A 414 3.38 4.92 -32.45
CA ILE A 414 2.09 5.61 -32.49
C ILE A 414 1.90 6.30 -33.86
N ASP A 415 2.92 7.00 -34.37
CA ASP A 415 2.82 7.72 -35.64
C ASP A 415 2.64 6.78 -36.84
N LYS A 416 3.30 5.61 -36.81
CA LYS A 416 3.12 4.52 -37.80
C LYS A 416 1.79 3.77 -37.65
N ASP A 417 1.02 4.06 -36.61
CA ASP A 417 -0.25 3.39 -36.27
C ASP A 417 -0.12 1.85 -36.17
N ASP A 418 0.99 1.36 -35.60
CA ASP A 418 1.25 -0.09 -35.44
C ASP A 418 0.44 -0.70 -34.28
N THR A 419 -0.89 -0.61 -34.42
CA THR A 419 -1.85 -1.15 -33.45
C THR A 419 -1.70 -2.67 -33.33
N GLY A 420 -1.36 -3.36 -34.43
CA GLY A 420 -1.09 -4.79 -34.44
C GLY A 420 0.10 -5.16 -33.57
N GLY A 421 1.23 -4.48 -33.72
CA GLY A 421 2.43 -4.68 -32.89
C GLY A 421 2.16 -4.44 -31.41
N VAL A 422 1.48 -3.34 -31.08
CA VAL A 422 1.12 -3.01 -29.68
C VAL A 422 0.16 -4.04 -29.09
N ALA A 423 -0.85 -4.50 -29.85
CA ALA A 423 -1.79 -5.52 -29.38
C ALA A 423 -1.15 -6.90 -29.14
N GLN A 424 0.01 -7.20 -29.71
CA GLN A 424 0.76 -8.43 -29.41
C GLN A 424 1.53 -8.36 -28.09
N ILE A 425 1.79 -7.16 -27.56
CA ILE A 425 2.59 -6.98 -26.34
C ILE A 425 1.97 -7.72 -25.15
N PRO A 426 0.67 -7.56 -24.82
CA PRO A 426 0.07 -8.27 -23.68
C PRO A 426 0.08 -9.79 -23.86
N ARG A 427 -0.09 -10.31 -25.09
CA ARG A 427 -0.01 -11.75 -25.36
C ARG A 427 1.37 -12.30 -25.01
N LYS A 428 2.41 -11.64 -25.50
CA LYS A 428 3.80 -12.06 -25.24
C LYS A 428 4.15 -11.91 -23.75
N LEU A 429 3.65 -10.86 -23.09
CA LEU A 429 3.81 -10.69 -21.65
C LEU A 429 3.12 -11.81 -20.86
N ALA A 430 1.87 -12.13 -21.18
CA ALA A 430 1.16 -13.25 -20.54
C ALA A 430 1.87 -14.58 -20.77
N GLN A 431 2.35 -14.86 -21.98
CA GLN A 431 3.16 -16.05 -22.28
C GLN A 431 4.45 -16.08 -21.45
N SER A 432 5.11 -14.94 -21.28
CA SER A 432 6.31 -14.84 -20.44
C SER A 432 5.99 -15.06 -18.96
N ALA A 433 4.86 -14.52 -18.47
CA ALA A 433 4.39 -14.72 -17.11
C ALA A 433 4.09 -16.21 -16.86
N TYR A 434 3.35 -16.85 -17.76
CA TYR A 434 3.09 -18.29 -17.75
C TYR A 434 4.38 -19.11 -17.72
N ARG A 435 5.33 -18.80 -18.60
CA ARG A 435 6.62 -19.50 -18.65
C ARG A 435 7.42 -19.32 -17.38
N THR A 436 7.38 -18.14 -16.78
CA THR A 436 8.10 -17.86 -15.52
C THR A 436 7.50 -18.63 -14.36
N LEU A 437 6.17 -18.68 -14.25
CA LEU A 437 5.48 -19.45 -13.23
C LEU A 437 5.69 -20.96 -13.42
N SER A 438 5.53 -21.44 -14.65
CA SER A 438 5.79 -22.84 -15.00
C SER A 438 7.24 -23.25 -14.74
N ALA A 439 8.20 -22.36 -15.03
CA ALA A 439 9.62 -22.60 -14.73
C ALA A 439 9.88 -22.61 -13.23
N ALA A 440 9.20 -21.76 -12.44
CA ALA A 440 9.33 -21.76 -10.99
C ALA A 440 8.84 -23.09 -10.38
N VAL A 441 7.67 -23.60 -10.82
CA VAL A 441 7.16 -24.90 -10.37
C VAL A 441 8.05 -26.05 -10.88
N ALA A 442 8.46 -26.04 -12.14
CA ALA A 442 9.36 -27.06 -12.70
C ALA A 442 10.74 -27.05 -12.02
N ASN A 443 11.21 -25.90 -11.54
CA ASN A 443 12.48 -25.79 -10.82
C ASN A 443 12.47 -26.60 -9.52
N ILE A 444 11.32 -26.74 -8.85
CA ILE A 444 11.19 -27.59 -7.65
C ILE A 444 11.60 -29.05 -7.96
N PHE A 445 11.27 -29.53 -9.16
CA PHE A 445 11.56 -30.90 -9.58
C PHE A 445 12.91 -31.08 -10.29
N THR A 446 13.56 -30.00 -10.73
CA THR A 446 14.77 -30.07 -11.55
C THR A 446 16.01 -29.51 -10.87
N GLN A 447 15.83 -28.72 -9.81
CA GLN A 447 16.92 -28.23 -9.00
C GLN A 447 17.68 -29.38 -8.32
N SER A 448 18.96 -29.16 -8.01
CA SER A 448 19.82 -30.12 -7.32
C SER A 448 19.91 -31.48 -8.03
N ALA A 449 20.01 -31.49 -9.37
CA ALA A 449 20.00 -32.71 -10.18
C ALA A 449 18.73 -33.58 -10.02
N GLY A 450 17.59 -32.94 -9.71
CA GLY A 450 16.29 -33.59 -9.60
C GLY A 450 15.90 -34.02 -8.19
N VAL A 451 16.70 -33.70 -7.16
CA VAL A 451 16.31 -33.94 -5.75
C VAL A 451 15.59 -32.75 -5.09
N GLY A 452 15.45 -31.64 -5.81
CA GLY A 452 14.66 -30.49 -5.38
C GLY A 452 15.36 -29.57 -4.38
N PRO A 453 14.63 -28.60 -3.79
CA PRO A 453 15.16 -27.66 -2.81
C PRO A 453 15.49 -28.34 -1.48
N THR A 454 16.45 -27.78 -0.73
CA THR A 454 16.73 -28.19 0.65
C THR A 454 15.67 -27.64 1.59
N LEU A 455 15.12 -28.50 2.44
CA LEU A 455 14.11 -28.18 3.44
C LEU A 455 14.77 -27.72 4.76
N SER A 456 13.94 -27.30 5.73
CA SER A 456 14.38 -26.82 7.05
C SER A 456 15.22 -27.84 7.84
N ASP A 457 15.07 -29.13 7.55
CA ASP A 457 15.85 -30.24 8.11
C ASP A 457 17.26 -30.42 7.50
N SER A 458 17.66 -29.49 6.62
CA SER A 458 18.92 -29.55 5.85
C SER A 458 19.01 -30.72 4.85
N VAL A 459 17.91 -31.41 4.58
CA VAL A 459 17.81 -32.51 3.62
C VAL A 459 17.07 -32.03 2.36
N ALA A 460 17.40 -32.59 1.19
CA ALA A 460 16.70 -32.26 -0.04
C ALA A 460 15.25 -32.77 -0.01
N LEU A 461 14.33 -32.07 -0.69
CA LEU A 461 12.91 -32.43 -0.77
C LEU A 461 12.72 -33.91 -1.12
N PHE A 462 13.41 -34.40 -2.17
CA PHE A 462 13.44 -35.82 -2.52
C PHE A 462 14.67 -36.50 -1.93
N HIS A 463 14.49 -37.23 -0.82
CA HIS A 463 15.57 -37.93 -0.14
C HIS A 463 15.12 -39.26 0.45
N ALA A 464 16.06 -40.19 0.62
CA ALA A 464 15.78 -41.50 1.21
C ALA A 464 15.19 -41.40 2.63
N THR A 465 15.61 -40.39 3.41
CA THR A 465 15.08 -40.10 4.75
C THR A 465 13.59 -39.75 4.74
N HIS A 466 13.09 -39.16 3.64
CA HIS A 466 11.69 -38.78 3.49
C HIS A 466 10.86 -39.90 2.82
N GLY A 467 11.49 -41.02 2.45
CA GLY A 467 10.82 -42.13 1.77
C GLY A 467 10.29 -41.81 0.37
N ASN A 468 10.68 -40.66 -0.21
CA ASN A 468 10.11 -40.12 -1.45
C ASN A 468 11.12 -40.04 -2.62
N LEU A 469 12.24 -40.76 -2.51
CA LEU A 469 13.25 -40.86 -3.56
C LEU A 469 13.35 -42.29 -4.10
N ALA A 470 12.89 -42.49 -5.34
CA ALA A 470 13.06 -43.74 -6.07
C ALA A 470 14.20 -43.64 -7.08
N THR A 471 15.13 -44.59 -7.06
CA THR A 471 16.25 -44.70 -8.04
C THR A 471 15.93 -45.65 -9.19
N THR A 472 14.74 -46.24 -9.20
CA THR A 472 14.27 -47.18 -10.22
C THR A 472 13.76 -46.43 -11.45
N ALA A 473 13.98 -47.01 -12.64
CA ALA A 473 13.53 -46.40 -13.89
C ALA A 473 12.00 -46.26 -13.94
N LEU A 474 11.50 -45.18 -14.54
CA LEU A 474 10.07 -44.97 -14.73
C LEU A 474 9.49 -46.10 -15.61
N THR A 475 8.66 -46.96 -15.02
CA THR A 475 7.91 -48.02 -15.68
C THR A 475 6.50 -48.06 -15.09
N ALA A 476 5.52 -48.65 -15.80
CA ALA A 476 4.15 -48.77 -15.30
C ALA A 476 4.08 -49.44 -13.91
N ALA A 477 4.88 -50.49 -13.71
CA ALA A 477 4.95 -51.19 -12.42
C ALA A 477 5.55 -50.31 -11.30
N ASN A 478 6.60 -49.53 -11.59
CA ASN A 478 7.21 -48.65 -10.60
C ASN A 478 6.35 -47.40 -10.31
N TRP A 479 5.52 -46.97 -11.28
CA TRP A 479 4.54 -45.91 -11.07
C TRP A 479 3.41 -46.36 -10.14
N GLU A 480 2.87 -47.56 -10.34
CA GLU A 480 1.87 -48.13 -9.43
C GLU A 480 2.43 -48.30 -8.01
N ALA A 481 3.67 -48.75 -7.87
CA ALA A 481 4.34 -48.90 -6.58
C ALA A 481 4.63 -47.56 -5.86
N ALA A 482 4.74 -46.45 -6.59
CA ALA A 482 4.91 -45.12 -6.02
C ALA A 482 3.58 -44.43 -5.67
N ASN A 483 2.46 -44.95 -6.18
CA ASN A 483 1.12 -44.41 -5.97
C ASN A 483 0.33 -45.15 -4.86
N THR A 484 0.96 -46.16 -4.25
CA THR A 484 0.49 -46.89 -3.06
C THR A 484 1.28 -46.46 -1.85
#